data_AF-A0A7S0U0N9-F1
#
_entry.id   AF-A0A7S0U0N9-F1
#
_cell.length_a   1.000
_cell.length_b   1.000
_cell.length_c   1.000
_cell.angle_alpha   90.00
_cell.angle_beta   90.00
_cell.angle_gamma   90.00
#
_symmetry.space_group_name_H-M   'P 1'
#
loop_
_entity.id
_entity.type
_entity.pdbx_description
1 polymer ?
#
loop_
_entity_poly.entity_id
_entity_poly.type
_entity_poly.pdbx_seq_one_letter_code
_entity_poly.pdbx_strand_id
1 'polypeptide(L)'
;FFFVLMSCFAVMSRYMWGSEIVDTTRSNYSSYFRAMLTLFQVFTGDSWSGVLYDSMSAKPDTFGQVFGALFVLVWLITANLAMVNLFVASIIENFDVGATIENIRKPGNIAALREEVARF
;
A
#
# COMPACT_ATOMS: atom_id res chain seq x y z
N PHE A 1 -5.76 0.87 -6.43
CA PHE A 1 -4.69 1.87 -6.25
C PHE A 1 -3.41 1.25 -5.70
N PHE A 2 -3.41 0.72 -4.46
CA PHE A 2 -2.22 0.13 -3.83
C PHE A 2 -1.51 -0.93 -4.69
N PHE A 3 -2.26 -1.86 -5.30
CA PHE A 3 -1.70 -2.89 -6.18
C PHE A 3 -0.97 -2.30 -7.41
N VAL A 4 -1.52 -1.25 -8.02
CA VAL A 4 -0.92 -0.58 -9.18
C VAL A 4 0.37 0.13 -8.76
N LEU A 5 0.34 0.83 -7.62
CA LEU A 5 1.52 1.47 -7.04
C LEU A 5 2.64 0.44 -6.77
N MET A 6 2.30 -0.69 -6.14
CA MET A 6 3.25 -1.78 -5.89
C MET A 6 3.81 -2.36 -7.18
N SER A 7 2.96 -2.52 -8.21
CA SER A 7 3.37 -2.99 -9.53
C SER A 7 4.35 -2.04 -10.23
N CYS A 8 4.14 -0.72 -10.14
CA CYS A 8 5.07 0.28 -10.66
C CYS A 8 6.43 0.18 -9.98
N PHE A 9 6.46 0.11 -8.64
CA PHE A 9 7.69 -0.07 -7.88
C PHE A 9 8.39 -1.41 -8.18
N ALA A 10 7.63 -2.48 -8.42
CA ALA A 10 8.19 -3.79 -8.76
C ALA A 10 8.89 -3.79 -10.13
N VAL A 11 8.34 -3.07 -11.12
CA VAL A 11 8.98 -2.91 -12.42
C VAL A 11 10.25 -2.06 -12.30
N MET A 12 10.20 -0.96 -11.52
CA MET A 12 11.36 -0.10 -11.28
C MET A 12 12.48 -0.84 -10.54
N SER A 13 12.18 -1.54 -9.45
CA SER A 13 13.20 -2.26 -8.69
C SER A 13 13.85 -3.38 -9.51
N ARG A 14 13.06 -4.08 -10.33
CA ARG A 14 13.61 -5.06 -11.28
C ARG A 14 14.53 -4.40 -12.32
N TYR A 15 14.14 -3.27 -12.89
CA TYR A 15 14.98 -2.56 -13.85
C TYR A 15 16.34 -2.16 -13.25
N MET A 16 16.36 -1.84 -11.96
CA MET A 16 17.56 -1.37 -11.27
C MET A 16 18.45 -2.49 -10.72
N TRP A 17 17.85 -3.51 -10.09
CA TRP A 17 18.55 -4.55 -9.32
C TRP A 17 18.34 -5.98 -9.83
N GLY A 18 17.57 -6.17 -10.91
CA GLY A 18 17.13 -7.49 -11.35
C GLY A 18 18.25 -8.47 -11.71
N SER A 19 19.45 -7.99 -12.05
CA SER A 19 20.64 -8.80 -12.32
C SER A 19 21.74 -8.71 -11.27
N GLU A 20 21.56 -7.88 -10.23
CA GLU A 20 22.59 -7.64 -9.21
C GLU A 20 22.27 -8.36 -7.90
N ILE A 21 20.99 -8.39 -7.52
CA ILE A 21 20.50 -9.15 -6.37
C ILE A 21 19.89 -10.44 -6.93
N VAL A 22 20.74 -11.36 -7.40
CA VAL A 22 20.32 -12.62 -8.05
C VAL A 22 20.30 -13.79 -7.05
N ASP A 23 20.79 -13.58 -5.83
CA ASP A 23 21.01 -14.66 -4.87
C ASP A 23 19.71 -15.33 -4.38
N THR A 24 19.86 -16.56 -3.88
CA THR A 24 18.83 -17.51 -3.39
C THR A 24 17.99 -17.01 -2.22
N THR A 25 18.17 -15.76 -1.80
CA THR A 25 17.41 -15.12 -0.72
C THR A 25 15.96 -14.87 -1.13
N ARG A 26 15.05 -14.92 -0.15
CA ARG A 26 13.61 -14.66 -0.36
C ARG A 26 13.35 -13.23 -0.85
N SER A 27 14.25 -12.31 -0.55
CA SER A 27 14.13 -10.87 -0.82
C SER A 27 15.02 -10.46 -2.01
N ASN A 28 14.53 -10.64 -3.23
CA ASN A 28 15.27 -10.28 -4.43
C ASN A 28 14.37 -9.75 -5.56
N TYR A 29 14.99 -9.10 -6.54
CA TYR A 29 14.29 -8.41 -7.65
C TYR A 29 14.44 -9.13 -9.00
N SER A 30 14.87 -10.40 -9.00
CA SER A 30 15.20 -11.17 -10.21
C SER A 30 14.00 -11.44 -11.13
N SER A 31 12.79 -11.52 -10.57
CA SER A 31 11.55 -11.66 -11.32
C SER A 31 10.49 -10.67 -10.84
N TYR A 32 9.50 -10.36 -11.68
CA TYR A 32 8.41 -9.45 -11.30
C TYR A 32 7.70 -9.91 -10.03
N PHE A 33 7.36 -11.20 -9.93
CA PHE A 33 6.70 -11.74 -8.74
C PHE A 33 7.59 -11.71 -7.50
N ARG A 34 8.90 -11.98 -7.64
CA ARG A 34 9.84 -11.85 -6.51
C ARG A 34 10.03 -10.39 -6.07
N ALA A 35 10.07 -9.46 -7.02
CA ALA A 35 10.09 -8.02 -6.73
C ALA A 35 8.82 -7.60 -5.99
N MET A 36 7.65 -8.07 -6.42
CA MET A 36 6.37 -7.84 -5.73
C MET A 36 6.37 -8.39 -4.30
N LEU A 37 6.90 -9.61 -4.09
CA LEU A 37 7.00 -10.21 -2.75
C LEU A 37 7.99 -9.46 -1.86
N THR A 38 9.12 -9.02 -2.41
CA THR A 38 10.14 -8.25 -1.68
C THR A 38 9.57 -6.90 -1.24
N LEU A 39 8.86 -6.20 -2.13
CA LEU A 39 8.18 -4.95 -1.81
C LEU A 39 7.06 -5.14 -0.79
N PHE A 40 6.30 -6.24 -0.90
CA PHE A 40 5.30 -6.60 0.10
C PHE A 40 5.93 -6.86 1.47
N GLN A 41 7.05 -7.57 1.52
CA GLN A 41 7.82 -7.81 2.74
C GLN A 41 8.30 -6.49 3.38
N VAL A 42 8.82 -5.55 2.58
CA VAL A 42 9.21 -4.22 3.09
C VAL A 42 7.99 -3.46 3.61
N PHE A 43 6.85 -3.53 2.90
CA PHE A 43 5.60 -2.91 3.32
C PHE A 43 5.11 -3.44 4.67
N THR A 44 5.17 -4.75 4.91
CA THR A 44 4.80 -5.35 6.21
C THR A 44 5.81 -5.05 7.32
N GLY A 45 6.95 -4.46 7.01
CA GLY A 45 8.04 -4.22 7.95
C GLY A 45 8.82 -5.49 8.33
N ASP A 46 8.68 -6.58 7.57
CA ASP A 46 9.44 -7.80 7.83
C ASP A 46 10.84 -7.68 7.23
N SER A 47 11.86 -7.65 8.09
CA SER A 47 13.27 -7.67 7.67
C SER A 47 13.61 -6.61 6.60
N TRP A 48 12.94 -5.45 6.66
CA TRP A 48 13.06 -4.38 5.66
C TRP A 48 14.44 -3.73 5.66
N SER A 49 15.13 -3.72 6.80
CA SER A 49 16.50 -3.22 6.92
C SER A 49 17.49 -4.09 6.15
N GLY A 50 17.27 -5.41 6.08
CA GLY A 50 18.07 -6.31 5.24
C GLY A 50 17.93 -5.93 3.77
N VAL A 51 16.68 -5.76 3.30
CA VAL A 51 16.40 -5.33 1.92
C VAL A 51 17.02 -3.96 1.61
N LEU A 52 17.04 -3.04 2.58
CA LEU A 52 17.72 -1.75 2.47
C LEU A 52 19.22 -1.93 2.22
N TYR A 53 19.91 -2.68 3.08
CA TYR A 53 21.36 -2.91 2.96
C TYR A 53 21.73 -3.68 1.69
N ASP A 54 20.93 -4.66 1.30
CA ASP A 54 21.12 -5.40 0.04
C ASP A 54 20.94 -4.48 -1.17
N SER A 55 19.94 -3.59 -1.15
CA SER A 55 19.70 -2.61 -2.23
C SER A 55 20.81 -1.56 -2.33
N MET A 56 21.40 -1.17 -1.19
CA MET A 56 22.56 -0.27 -1.15
C MET A 56 23.80 -0.98 -1.71
N SER A 57 24.13 -2.16 -1.20
CA SER A 57 25.36 -2.89 -1.54
C SER A 57 25.40 -3.45 -2.96
N ALA A 58 24.26 -3.54 -3.65
CA ALA A 58 24.19 -3.99 -5.03
C ALA A 58 24.97 -3.10 -6.01
N LYS A 59 25.13 -1.80 -5.70
CA LYS A 59 25.88 -0.86 -6.52
C LYS A 59 27.19 -0.47 -5.82
N PRO A 60 28.36 -0.56 -6.50
CA PRO A 60 29.65 -0.23 -5.90
C PRO A 60 29.84 1.28 -5.72
N ASP A 61 29.13 2.11 -6.49
CA ASP A 61 29.24 3.56 -6.43
C ASP A 61 28.40 4.17 -5.30
N THR A 62 28.94 5.21 -4.65
CA THR A 62 28.26 5.91 -3.54
C THR A 62 26.88 6.44 -3.94
N PHE A 63 26.73 6.86 -5.19
CA PHE A 63 25.45 7.38 -5.69
C PHE A 63 24.40 6.27 -5.78
N GLY A 64 24.76 5.11 -6.32
CA GLY A 64 23.92 3.91 -6.36
C GLY A 64 23.55 3.40 -4.98
N GLN A 65 24.48 3.44 -4.01
CA GLN A 65 24.19 3.11 -2.62
C GLN A 65 23.15 4.06 -2.01
N VAL A 66 23.35 5.37 -2.14
CA VAL A 66 22.38 6.38 -1.64
C VAL A 66 21.03 6.23 -2.33
N PHE A 67 21.03 5.97 -3.64
CA PHE A 67 19.80 5.76 -4.39
C PHE A 67 19.05 4.52 -3.90
N GLY A 68 19.75 3.39 -3.68
CA GLY A 68 19.13 2.18 -3.13
C GLY A 68 18.52 2.41 -1.74
N ALA A 69 19.18 3.20 -0.91
CA ALA A 69 18.63 3.61 0.38
C ALA A 69 17.34 4.42 0.22
N LEU A 70 17.38 5.46 -0.63
CA LEU A 70 16.23 6.32 -0.89
C LEU A 70 15.06 5.54 -1.50
N PHE A 71 15.32 4.61 -2.41
CA PHE A 71 14.28 3.81 -3.03
C PHE A 71 13.48 3.00 -2.01
N VAL A 72 14.17 2.26 -1.13
CA VAL A 72 13.52 1.42 -0.11
C VAL A 72 12.79 2.28 0.92
N LEU A 73 13.38 3.41 1.34
CA LEU A 73 12.75 4.33 2.29
C LEU A 73 11.51 5.04 1.71
N VAL A 74 11.59 5.51 0.46
CA VAL A 74 10.45 6.12 -0.24
C VAL A 74 9.34 5.10 -0.41
N TRP A 75 9.67 3.85 -0.79
CA TRP A 75 8.68 2.77 -0.85
C TRP A 75 8.02 2.53 0.52
N LEU A 76 8.82 2.39 1.58
CA LEU A 76 8.33 2.16 2.94
C LEU A 76 7.36 3.25 3.38
N ILE A 77 7.72 4.53 3.22
CA ILE A 77 6.88 5.66 3.59
C ILE A 77 5.61 5.71 2.73
N THR A 78 5.76 5.62 1.41
CA THR A 78 4.63 5.76 0.48
C THR A 78 3.62 4.61 0.63
N ALA A 79 4.10 3.38 0.81
CA ALA A 79 3.24 2.22 0.99
C ALA A 79 2.45 2.28 2.30
N ASN A 80 3.09 2.72 3.40
CA ASN A 80 2.41 2.92 4.68
C ASN A 80 1.40 4.07 4.62
N LEU A 81 1.73 5.19 3.97
CA LEU A 81 0.79 6.30 3.77
C LEU A 81 -0.43 5.86 2.93
N ALA A 82 -0.21 5.09 1.87
CA ALA A 82 -1.30 4.56 1.05
C ALA A 82 -2.21 3.62 1.86
N MET A 83 -1.66 2.80 2.76
CA MET A 83 -2.43 1.91 3.63
C MET A 83 -3.23 2.69 4.68
N VAL A 84 -2.62 3.70 5.31
CA VAL A 84 -3.32 4.58 6.25
C VAL A 84 -4.46 5.32 5.55
N ASN A 85 -4.23 5.84 4.34
CA ASN A 85 -5.27 6.52 3.57
C ASN A 85 -6.45 5.60 3.24
N LEU A 86 -6.19 4.32 2.93
CA LEU A 86 -7.25 3.33 2.71
C LEU A 86 -8.05 3.06 3.98
N PHE A 87 -7.37 2.95 5.13
CA PHE A 87 -8.01 2.72 6.41
C PHE A 87 -8.85 3.93 6.84
N VAL A 88 -8.33 5.15 6.69
CA VAL A 88 -9.05 6.39 6.96
C VAL A 88 -10.28 6.52 6.08
N ALA A 89 -10.16 6.26 4.77
CA ALA A 89 -11.30 6.28 3.86
C ALA A 89 -12.39 5.29 4.28
N SER A 90 -12.01 4.06 4.66
CA SER A 90 -12.94 3.04 5.15
C SER A 90 -13.62 3.46 6.45
N ILE A 91 -12.88 4.06 7.40
CA ILE A 91 -13.44 4.56 8.65
C ILE A 91 -14.47 5.66 8.39
N ILE A 92 -14.18 6.61 7.50
CA ILE A 92 -15.09 7.69 7.14
C ILE A 92 -16.39 7.13 6.58
N GLU A 93 -16.30 6.17 5.65
CA GLU A 93 -17.47 5.51 5.07
C GLU A 93 -18.33 4.82 6.14
N ASN A 94 -17.70 4.15 7.12
CA ASN A 94 -18.42 3.54 8.24
C ASN A 94 -19.15 4.57 9.11
N PHE A 95 -18.53 5.73 9.38
CA PHE A 95 -19.18 6.80 10.14
C PHE A 95 -20.35 7.42 9.39
N ASP A 96 -20.24 7.62 8.07
CA ASP A 96 -21.31 8.15 7.23
C ASP A 96 -22.52 7.20 7.18
N VAL A 97 -22.28 5.88 7.09
CA VAL A 97 -23.34 4.86 7.17
C VAL A 97 -24.04 4.92 8.52
N GLY A 98 -23.29 5.03 9.62
CA GLY A 98 -23.84 5.15 10.97
C GLY A 98 -24.74 6.39 11.13
N ALA A 99 -24.28 7.55 10.68
CA ALA A 99 -25.04 8.79 10.70
C ALA A 99 -26.32 8.71 9.85
N THR A 100 -26.25 8.03 8.70
CA THR A 100 -27.41 7.79 7.82
C THR A 100 -28.48 6.93 8.49
N ILE A 101 -28.08 5.84 9.15
CA ILE A 101 -29.00 4.95 9.88
C ILE A 101 -29.68 5.68 11.03
N GLU A 102 -28.95 6.51 11.77
CA GLU A 102 -29.51 7.32 12.86
C GLU A 102 -30.57 8.31 12.33
N ASN A 103 -30.31 8.98 11.21
CA ASN A 103 -31.26 9.90 10.58
C ASN A 103 -32.53 9.22 10.07
N ILE A 104 -32.42 7.98 9.58
CA ILE A 104 -33.58 7.16 9.20
C ILE A 104 -34.37 6.74 10.43
N ARG A 105 -33.70 6.30 11.51
CA ARG A 105 -34.35 5.83 12.75
C ARG A 105 -35.14 6.92 13.48
N LYS A 106 -34.85 8.21 13.23
CA LYS A 106 -35.61 9.31 13.83
C LYS A 106 -37.11 9.15 13.52
N PRO A 107 -37.99 9.06 14.54
CA PRO A 107 -39.38 8.63 14.37
C PRO A 107 -40.19 9.53 13.43
N GLY A 108 -39.86 10.82 13.32
CA GLY A 108 -40.49 11.73 12.36
C GLY A 108 -40.22 11.38 10.89
N ASN A 109 -39.01 10.93 10.56
CA ASN A 109 -38.64 10.55 9.19
C ASN A 109 -39.25 9.21 8.79
N ILE A 110 -39.30 8.22 9.70
CA ILE A 110 -40.01 6.95 9.45
C ILE A 110 -41.51 7.19 9.24
N ALA A 111 -42.12 8.07 10.02
CA ALA A 111 -43.55 8.40 9.88
C ALA A 111 -43.84 9.06 8.52
N ALA A 112 -43.02 10.04 8.11
CA ALA A 112 -43.13 10.69 6.81
C ALA A 112 -42.94 9.71 5.64
N LEU A 113 -41.94 8.82 5.72
CA LEU A 113 -41.71 7.75 4.73
C LEU A 113 -42.88 6.77 4.64
N ARG A 114 -43.49 6.41 5.79
CA ARG A 114 -44.67 5.53 5.80
C ARG A 114 -45.88 6.18 5.11
N GLU A 115 -46.09 7.48 5.30
CA GLU A 115 -47.16 8.22 4.60
C GLU A 115 -46.92 8.37 3.10
N GLU A 116 -45.66 8.50 2.68
CA GLU A 116 -45.32 8.58 1.26
C GLU A 116 -45.49 7.22 0.56
N VAL A 117 -45.04 6.13 1.19
CA VAL A 117 -45.24 4.76 0.69
C VAL A 117 -46.72 4.38 0.66
N ALA A 118 -47.51 4.81 1.66
CA ALA A 118 -48.96 4.54 1.69
C ALA A 118 -49.77 5.31 0.63
N ARG A 119 -49.16 6.29 -0.07
CA ARG A 119 -49.77 7.05 -1.16
C ARG A 119 -49.51 6.44 -2.55
N PHE A 120 -48.65 5.43 -2.64
CA PHE A 120 -48.46 4.60 -3.84
C PHE A 120 -49.33 3.34 -3.76
#